data_AF-A0A439TNK5-F1
#
_entry.id   AF-A0A439TNK5-F1
#
_cell.length_a   1.000
_cell.length_b   1.000
_cell.length_c   1.000
_cell.angle_alpha   90.00
_cell.angle_beta   90.00
_cell.angle_gamma   90.00
#
_symmetry.space_group_name_H-M   'P 1'
#
loop_
_entity.id
_entity.type
_entity.pdbx_description
1 polymer ?
#
loop_
_entity_poly.entity_id
_entity_poly.type
_entity_poly.pdbx_seq_one_letter_code
_entity_poly.pdbx_strand_id
1 'polypeptide(L)'
;MTLPQRIQLSRAKGWRMPENTVTVARPGPWGNPFIVGKHGDAAYCVDLYTALLAGLMRVGADPDVKALEQTRQFVADNAGALRGKNLACWCKPGAPCHADVLLKLANRKANPCP
;
A
#
# COMPACT_ATOMS: atom_id res chain seq x y z
N MET A 1 -11.78 18.84 -7.56
CA MET A 1 -11.68 17.53 -6.85
C MET A 1 -10.51 17.61 -5.88
N THR A 2 -10.69 17.19 -4.64
CA THR A 2 -9.61 17.14 -3.64
C THR A 2 -8.60 16.04 -4.01
N LEU A 3 -7.32 16.27 -3.69
CA LEU A 3 -6.27 15.27 -3.91
C LEU A 3 -6.52 14.07 -3.00
N PRO A 4 -6.41 12.82 -3.50
CA PRO A 4 -6.51 11.62 -2.67
C PRO A 4 -5.52 11.63 -1.50
N GLN A 5 -5.99 11.22 -0.32
CA GLN A 5 -5.23 11.28 0.93
C GLN A 5 -5.10 9.93 1.60
N ARG A 6 -4.03 9.79 2.39
CA ARG A 6 -3.87 8.70 3.34
C ARG A 6 -4.68 9.01 4.60
N ILE A 7 -5.47 8.04 5.05
CA ILE A 7 -6.27 8.11 6.27
C ILE A 7 -5.74 7.10 7.28
N GLN A 8 -5.63 7.49 8.55
CA GLN A 8 -5.38 6.53 9.62
C GLN A 8 -6.71 5.87 10.03
N LEU A 9 -6.75 4.53 10.01
CA LEU A 9 -7.83 3.76 10.62
C LEU A 9 -7.86 3.98 12.13
N SER A 10 -9.06 4.08 12.71
CA SER A 10 -9.24 4.26 14.15
C SER A 10 -10.33 3.36 14.69
N ARG A 11 -10.16 2.94 15.95
CA ARG A 11 -11.18 2.22 16.75
C ARG A 11 -11.86 3.13 17.78
N ALA A 12 -11.56 4.43 17.77
CA ALA A 12 -12.17 5.38 18.70
C ALA A 12 -13.71 5.36 18.57
N LYS A 13 -14.41 5.44 19.70
CA LYS A 13 -15.87 5.46 19.73
C LYS A 13 -16.38 6.61 18.84
N GLY A 14 -17.32 6.28 17.95
CA GLY A 14 -17.91 7.26 17.02
C GLY A 14 -17.13 7.47 15.72
N TRP A 15 -15.91 6.92 15.59
CA TRP A 15 -15.17 7.02 14.33
C TRP A 15 -15.89 6.28 13.20
N ARG A 16 -15.90 6.89 12.02
CA ARG A 16 -16.40 6.32 10.78
C ARG A 16 -15.35 6.55 9.71
N MET A 17 -15.15 5.53 8.86
CA MET A 17 -14.28 5.68 7.72
C MET A 17 -14.85 6.77 6.81
N PRO A 18 -14.06 7.79 6.43
CA PRO A 18 -14.54 8.83 5.52
C PRO A 18 -15.04 8.23 4.21
N GLU A 19 -16.01 8.89 3.58
CA GLU A 19 -16.47 8.51 2.25
C GLU A 19 -15.31 8.47 1.24
N ASN A 20 -15.50 7.75 0.13
CA ASN A 20 -14.50 7.60 -0.93
C ASN A 20 -13.14 7.03 -0.45
N THR A 21 -13.16 6.24 0.65
CA THR A 21 -11.95 5.65 1.24
C THR A 21 -11.95 4.13 1.08
N VAL A 22 -10.83 3.58 0.62
CA VAL A 22 -10.57 2.15 0.51
C VAL A 22 -9.60 1.73 1.62
N THR A 23 -9.94 0.69 2.38
CA THR A 23 -8.99 0.09 3.32
C THR A 23 -7.91 -0.68 2.57
N VAL A 24 -6.65 -0.40 2.87
CA VAL A 24 -5.48 -1.13 2.36
C VAL A 24 -4.75 -1.90 3.48
N ALA A 25 -5.34 -1.93 4.67
CA ALA A 25 -4.80 -2.68 5.81
C ALA A 25 -4.90 -4.21 5.59
N ARG A 26 -4.12 -4.95 6.39
CA ARG A 26 -4.23 -6.41 6.45
C ARG A 26 -5.34 -6.87 7.41
N PRO A 27 -5.95 -8.06 7.19
CA PRO A 27 -5.79 -8.91 6.01
C PRO A 27 -6.53 -8.29 4.81
N GLY A 28 -5.89 -8.25 3.65
CA GLY A 28 -6.45 -7.66 2.43
C GLY A 28 -5.45 -7.69 1.28
N PRO A 29 -5.92 -7.67 0.02
CA PRO A 29 -5.07 -7.88 -1.14
C PRO A 29 -4.15 -6.67 -1.45
N TRP A 30 -4.46 -5.51 -0.87
CA TRP A 30 -3.62 -4.31 -0.91
C TRP A 30 -2.56 -4.24 0.20
N GLY A 31 -2.53 -5.24 1.08
CA GLY A 31 -1.64 -5.24 2.23
C GLY A 31 -0.17 -5.38 1.84
N ASN A 32 0.71 -4.71 2.59
CA ASN A 32 2.14 -4.96 2.49
C ASN A 32 2.46 -6.39 2.99
N PRO A 33 3.11 -7.27 2.19
CA PRO A 33 3.46 -8.63 2.62
C PRO A 33 4.57 -8.62 3.69
N PHE A 34 5.39 -7.56 3.75
CA PHE A 34 6.42 -7.39 4.76
C PHE A 34 5.81 -6.90 6.09
N ILE A 35 5.99 -7.71 7.13
CA ILE A 35 5.55 -7.49 8.52
C ILE A 35 6.61 -6.72 9.32
N VAL A 36 6.25 -5.55 9.86
CA VAL A 36 7.08 -4.77 10.81
C VAL A 36 7.34 -5.60 12.08
N GLY A 37 8.59 -5.56 12.56
CA GLY A 37 9.05 -6.35 13.71
C GLY A 37 9.49 -7.77 13.34
N LYS A 38 9.08 -8.29 12.16
CA LYS A 38 9.55 -9.57 11.62
C LYS A 38 10.61 -9.38 10.53
N HIS A 39 10.34 -8.51 9.56
CA HIS A 39 11.22 -8.27 8.41
C HIS A 39 12.10 -7.03 8.57
N GLY A 40 11.79 -6.16 9.53
CA GLY A 40 12.50 -4.92 9.82
C GLY A 40 11.57 -3.88 10.41
N ASP A 41 12.01 -2.62 10.41
CA ASP A 41 11.20 -1.49 10.84
C ASP A 41 10.17 -1.07 9.76
N ALA A 42 9.39 -0.03 10.07
CA ALA A 42 8.36 0.47 9.17
C ALA A 42 8.93 1.06 7.87
N ALA A 43 10.06 1.76 7.93
CA ALA A 43 10.68 2.35 6.74
C ALA A 43 11.16 1.24 5.81
N TYR A 44 11.92 0.29 6.34
CA TYR A 44 12.44 -0.84 5.59
C TYR A 44 11.34 -1.70 4.96
N CYS A 45 10.26 -1.99 5.69
CA CYS A 45 9.12 -2.75 5.12
C CYS A 45 8.42 -1.98 3.98
N VAL A 46 8.37 -0.64 4.05
CA VAL A 46 7.81 0.20 2.99
C VAL A 46 8.75 0.27 1.78
N ASP A 47 10.05 0.31 2.00
CA ASP A 47 11.05 0.26 0.93
C ASP A 47 11.03 -1.07 0.18
N LEU A 48 10.96 -2.19 0.91
CA LEU A 48 10.79 -3.52 0.31
C LEU A 48 9.49 -3.61 -0.51
N TYR A 49 8.40 -3.03 -0.01
CA TYR A 49 7.14 -2.99 -0.76
C TYR A 49 7.24 -2.13 -2.01
N THR A 50 7.91 -0.99 -1.94
CA THR A 50 8.18 -0.12 -3.09
C THR A 50 9.01 -0.87 -4.14
N ALA A 51 10.06 -1.57 -3.71
CA ALA A 51 10.92 -2.38 -4.57
C ALA A 51 10.12 -3.53 -5.23
N LEU A 52 9.27 -4.23 -4.47
CA LEU A 52 8.40 -5.28 -4.97
C LEU A 52 7.49 -4.79 -6.11
N LEU A 53 6.84 -3.63 -5.91
CA LEU A 53 5.98 -3.04 -6.93
C LEU A 53 6.78 -2.50 -8.13
N ALA A 54 8.06 -2.18 -7.95
CA ALA A 54 8.95 -1.71 -9.02
C ALA A 54 9.56 -2.83 -9.88
N GLY A 55 9.61 -4.07 -9.42
CA GLY A 55 10.23 -5.18 -10.17
C GLY A 55 11.10 -6.10 -9.35
N LEU A 56 11.45 -5.68 -8.14
CA LEU A 56 12.54 -6.26 -7.37
C LEU A 56 11.96 -7.12 -6.25
N MET A 57 12.14 -8.43 -6.36
CA MET A 57 11.72 -9.38 -5.35
C MET A 57 12.86 -9.67 -4.38
N ARG A 58 12.59 -9.54 -3.07
CA ARG A 58 13.51 -9.98 -2.02
C ARG A 58 13.61 -11.50 -2.06
N VAL A 59 14.84 -12.02 -2.16
CA VAL A 59 15.10 -13.44 -1.97
C VAL A 59 15.12 -13.74 -0.47
N GLY A 60 14.23 -14.63 -0.03
CA GLY A 60 14.11 -15.04 1.36
C GLY A 60 13.03 -16.11 1.54
N ALA A 61 13.00 -16.73 2.72
CA ALA A 61 12.00 -17.75 3.04
C ALA A 61 10.62 -17.16 3.41
N ASP A 62 10.57 -15.89 3.83
CA ASP A 62 9.35 -15.24 4.28
C ASP A 62 9.39 -13.72 3.97
N PRO A 63 8.31 -13.16 3.38
CA PRO A 63 7.34 -13.89 2.56
C PRO A 63 8.03 -14.64 1.41
N ASP A 64 7.49 -15.80 1.01
CA ASP A 64 8.06 -16.55 -0.10
C ASP A 64 7.84 -15.84 -1.45
N VAL A 65 8.59 -16.28 -2.48
CA VAL A 65 8.54 -15.68 -3.83
C VAL A 65 7.14 -15.74 -4.43
N LYS A 66 6.37 -16.80 -4.16
CA LYS A 66 5.01 -16.95 -4.71
C LYS A 66 4.07 -15.91 -4.12
N ALA A 67 4.14 -15.67 -2.81
CA ALA A 67 3.36 -14.65 -2.13
C ALA A 67 3.73 -13.22 -2.59
N LEU A 68 5.03 -12.99 -2.83
CA LEU A 68 5.52 -11.74 -3.42
C LEU A 68 4.96 -11.51 -4.82
N GLU A 69 5.02 -12.52 -5.70
CA GLU A 69 4.50 -12.45 -7.06
C GLU A 69 2.99 -12.22 -7.07
N GLN A 70 2.23 -12.92 -6.23
CA GLN A 70 0.79 -12.72 -6.08
C GLN A 70 0.43 -11.29 -5.68
N THR A 71 1.16 -10.73 -4.70
CA THR A 71 0.97 -9.34 -4.27
C THR A 71 1.26 -8.37 -5.42
N ARG A 72 2.40 -8.56 -6.10
CA ARG A 72 2.86 -7.72 -7.21
C ARG A 72 1.84 -7.73 -8.35
N GLN A 73 1.44 -8.92 -8.79
CA GLN A 73 0.49 -9.11 -9.88
C GLN A 73 -0.88 -8.50 -9.54
N PHE A 74 -1.40 -8.75 -8.35
CA PHE A 74 -2.66 -8.17 -7.91
C PHE A 74 -2.64 -6.64 -7.97
N VAL A 75 -1.58 -6.01 -7.42
CA VAL A 75 -1.46 -4.55 -7.44
C VAL A 75 -1.32 -4.03 -8.86
N ALA A 76 -0.52 -4.67 -9.71
CA ALA A 76 -0.35 -4.28 -11.12
C ALA A 76 -1.69 -4.27 -11.88
N ASP A 77 -2.49 -5.32 -11.70
CA ASP A 77 -3.76 -5.49 -12.42
C ASP A 77 -4.88 -4.57 -11.90
N ASN A 78 -4.86 -4.22 -10.62
CA ASN A 78 -6.00 -3.58 -9.95
C ASN A 78 -5.75 -2.12 -9.54
N ALA A 79 -4.50 -1.61 -9.56
CA ALA A 79 -4.17 -0.29 -9.00
C ALA A 79 -5.01 0.86 -9.58
N GLY A 80 -5.52 0.71 -10.82
CA GLY A 80 -6.45 1.67 -11.43
C GLY A 80 -7.72 1.90 -10.60
N ALA A 81 -8.22 0.90 -9.88
CA ALA A 81 -9.40 1.00 -9.02
C ALA A 81 -9.19 1.92 -7.80
N LEU A 82 -7.93 2.20 -7.42
CA LEU A 82 -7.59 3.11 -6.33
C LEU A 82 -7.48 4.57 -6.80
N ARG A 83 -7.53 4.84 -8.11
CA ARG A 83 -7.39 6.20 -8.65
C ARG A 83 -8.49 7.09 -8.10
N GLY A 84 -8.10 8.26 -7.57
CA GLY A 84 -9.07 9.19 -6.96
C GLY A 84 -9.65 8.74 -5.61
N LYS A 85 -9.23 7.60 -5.03
CA LYS A 85 -9.70 7.11 -3.72
C LYS A 85 -8.73 7.48 -2.60
N ASN A 86 -9.26 7.84 -1.44
CA ASN A 86 -8.47 7.89 -0.21
C ASN A 86 -8.09 6.47 0.20
N LEU A 87 -6.91 6.29 0.80
CA LEU A 87 -6.45 4.97 1.25
C LEU A 87 -6.27 4.94 2.77
N ALA A 88 -6.88 3.96 3.43
CA ALA A 88 -6.83 3.84 4.88
C ALA A 88 -5.93 2.69 5.37
N CYS A 89 -5.08 2.98 6.36
CA CYS A 89 -4.21 2.02 7.02
C CYS A 89 -4.07 2.34 8.52
N TRP A 90 -3.60 1.39 9.34
CA TRP A 90 -3.40 1.59 10.79
C TRP A 90 -2.17 2.44 11.15
N CYS A 91 -1.23 2.64 10.22
CA CYS A 91 0.02 3.37 10.48
C CYS A 91 -0.24 4.82 10.94
N LYS A 92 0.45 5.23 12.02
CA LYS A 92 0.36 6.59 12.58
C LYS A 92 0.67 7.67 11.54
N PRO A 93 -0.02 8.82 11.53
CA PRO A 93 0.31 9.95 10.67
C PRO A 93 1.79 10.32 10.76
N GLY A 94 2.43 10.62 9.63
CA GLY A 94 3.85 10.92 9.54
C GLY A 94 4.79 9.71 9.55
N ALA A 95 4.35 8.54 10.03
CA ALA A 95 5.16 7.32 9.92
C ALA A 95 5.14 6.74 8.49
N PRO A 96 6.20 6.03 8.04
CA PRO A 96 6.19 5.32 6.77
C PRO A 96 4.96 4.40 6.63
N CYS A 97 4.32 4.44 5.46
CA CYS A 97 3.15 3.60 5.19
C CYS A 97 3.07 3.17 3.73
N HIS A 98 2.62 1.94 3.50
CA HIS A 98 2.42 1.39 2.16
C HIS A 98 1.25 2.05 1.42
N ALA A 99 0.29 2.64 2.14
CA ALA A 99 -0.78 3.43 1.55
C ALA A 99 -0.22 4.62 0.74
N ASP A 100 0.89 5.22 1.18
CA ASP A 100 1.53 6.32 0.44
C ASP A 100 2.14 5.85 -0.89
N VAL A 101 2.66 4.61 -0.91
CA VAL A 101 3.17 3.96 -2.14
C VAL A 101 2.03 3.71 -3.12
N LEU A 102 0.92 3.15 -2.64
CA LEU A 102 -0.27 2.88 -3.46
C LEU A 102 -0.92 4.18 -3.98
N LEU A 103 -0.99 5.24 -3.17
CA LEU A 103 -1.47 6.55 -3.61
C LEU A 103 -0.63 7.10 -4.77
N LYS A 104 0.71 7.03 -4.66
CA LYS A 104 1.62 7.46 -5.71
C LYS A 104 1.43 6.63 -6.98
N LEU A 105 1.35 5.31 -6.85
CA LEU A 105 1.18 4.39 -7.97
C LEU A 105 -0.14 4.64 -8.70
N ALA A 106 -1.26 4.65 -7.97
CA ALA A 106 -2.60 4.79 -8.53
C ALA A 106 -2.86 6.15 -9.20
N ASN A 107 -2.15 7.20 -8.76
CA ASN A 107 -2.34 8.57 -9.25
C ASN A 107 -1.19 9.08 -10.13
N ARG A 108 -0.21 8.22 -10.49
CA ARG A 108 0.84 8.58 -11.46
C ARG A 108 0.16 8.97 -12.78
N LYS A 109 0.48 10.15 -13.32
CA LYS A 109 0.08 10.51 -14.68
C LYS A 109 0.77 9.51 -15.61
N ALA A 110 0.02 8.94 -16.56
CA ALA A 110 0.68 8.26 -17.67
C ALA A 110 1.60 9.30 -18.31
N ASN A 111 2.91 9.05 -18.28
CA ASN A 111 3.76 9.80 -19.20
C ASN A 111 3.32 9.34 -20.59
N PRO A 112 2.81 10.22 -21.46
CA PRO A 112 2.70 9.84 -22.86
C PRO A 112 4.11 9.38 -23.28
N CYS A 113 4.19 8.20 -23.90
CA CYS A 113 5.40 7.81 -24.59
C CYS A 113 5.75 8.94 -25.58
N PRO A 114 7.01 9.41 -25.66
CA PRO A 114 7.41 10.27 -26.77
C PRO A 114 7.17 9.57 -28.11
#